data_AF-A0A4Y2NDS8-F1
#
_entry.id   AF-A0A4Y2NDS8-F1
#
_cell.length_a   1.000
_cell.length_b   1.000
_cell.length_c   1.000
_cell.angle_alpha   90.00
_cell.angle_beta   90.00
_cell.angle_gamma   90.00
#
_symmetry.space_group_name_H-M   'P 1'
#
loop_
_entity.id
_entity.type
_entity.pdbx_description
1 polymer ?
#
loop_
_entity_poly.entity_id
_entity_poly.type
_entity_poly.pdbx_seq_one_letter_code
_entity_poly.pdbx_strand_id
1 'polypeptide(L)'
;MWTSWFNIHEKFNNHILKYIYKGVEHQIKFDHGNYMMSELNEEFQNHFEVKKPPIELDVHQATSRFVIKLDTGYAIDFTGYELYKILGFEEKIYDQPKQKGKFIADISKGIDELFIHCDRVRSLHNEGTNDILHVHTHSNPPGSIIKITEINPVFEDVNTNHPIERIRMHITNQDNEIIDLDKQRMRYTLILDE
;
A
#
# COMPACT_ATOMS: atom_id res chain seq x y z
N MET A 1 -11.30 -2.71 -0.84
CA MET A 1 -9.88 -2.92 -0.52
C MET A 1 -9.04 -2.29 -1.61
N TRP A 2 -8.64 -1.04 -1.42
CA TRP A 2 -7.71 -0.31 -2.29
C TRP A 2 -6.97 0.71 -1.42
N THR A 3 -6.41 0.23 -0.31
CA THR A 3 -5.47 0.95 0.54
C THR A 3 -4.08 0.58 0.05
N SER A 4 -3.19 1.57 -0.11
CA SER A 4 -1.81 1.30 -0.50
C SER A 4 -0.92 1.45 0.72
N TRP A 5 -0.07 0.45 0.92
CA TRP A 5 1.12 0.58 1.73
C TRP A 5 2.30 0.90 0.83
N PHE A 6 3.49 1.08 1.39
CA PHE A 6 4.69 1.35 0.62
C PHE A 6 4.88 0.31 -0.49
N ASN A 7 4.47 0.68 -1.69
CA ASN A 7 4.22 -0.27 -2.76
C ASN A 7 4.96 0.08 -4.04
N ILE A 8 5.47 1.30 -4.20
CA ILE A 8 6.33 1.69 -5.31
C ILE A 8 7.73 2.01 -4.80
N HIS A 9 8.72 1.24 -5.24
CA HIS A 9 10.12 1.44 -4.85
C HIS A 9 11.08 0.68 -5.78
N GLU A 10 12.31 1.16 -5.92
CA GLU A 10 13.37 0.49 -6.70
C GLU A 10 13.64 -0.94 -6.20
N LYS A 11 13.64 -1.17 -4.88
CA LYS A 11 13.76 -2.49 -4.23
C LYS A 11 12.72 -3.53 -4.69
N PHE A 12 11.59 -3.08 -5.21
CA PHE A 12 10.54 -3.96 -5.76
C PHE A 12 10.56 -4.01 -7.29
N ASN A 13 11.51 -3.34 -7.94
CA ASN A 13 11.63 -3.21 -9.39
C ASN A 13 10.32 -2.76 -10.08
N ASN A 14 9.48 -1.97 -9.40
CA ASN A 14 8.16 -1.56 -9.90
C ASN A 14 7.97 -0.04 -9.99
N HIS A 15 9.05 0.72 -9.82
CA HIS A 15 9.08 2.18 -9.91
C HIS A 15 9.15 2.72 -11.36
N ILE A 16 9.10 1.84 -12.37
CA ILE A 16 9.13 2.23 -13.78
C ILE A 16 7.96 1.57 -14.51
N LEU A 17 7.23 2.39 -15.28
CA LEU A 17 6.29 1.93 -16.29
C LEU A 17 6.87 2.25 -17.67
N LYS A 18 7.08 1.22 -18.50
CA LYS A 18 7.40 1.42 -19.91
C LYS A 18 6.13 1.57 -20.73
N TYR A 19 6.19 2.40 -21.75
CA TYR A 19 5.16 2.48 -22.77
C TYR A 19 5.78 2.70 -24.14
N ILE A 20 5.06 2.32 -25.17
CA ILE A 20 5.47 2.45 -26.56
C ILE A 20 4.50 3.42 -27.23
N TYR A 21 5.03 4.43 -27.91
CA TYR A 21 4.23 5.32 -28.75
C TYR A 21 4.83 5.35 -30.15
N LYS A 22 4.02 4.97 -31.16
CA LYS A 22 4.45 4.92 -32.57
C LYS A 22 5.77 4.15 -32.79
N GLY A 23 5.97 3.06 -32.04
CA GLY A 23 7.14 2.20 -32.14
C GLY A 23 8.39 2.68 -31.38
N VAL A 24 8.30 3.78 -30.62
CA VAL A 24 9.38 4.28 -29.77
C VAL A 24 9.07 3.94 -28.31
N GLU A 25 10.05 3.38 -27.59
CA GLU A 25 9.95 3.10 -26.15
C GLU A 25 10.15 4.38 -25.33
N HIS A 26 9.32 4.55 -24.32
CA HIS A 26 9.35 5.62 -23.33
C HIS A 26 9.14 5.04 -21.94
N GLN A 27 9.47 5.83 -20.92
CA GLN A 27 9.38 5.40 -19.52
C GLN A 27 8.78 6.52 -18.66
N ILE A 28 7.92 6.12 -17.73
CA ILE A 28 7.46 6.93 -16.60
C ILE A 28 8.16 6.39 -15.36
N LYS A 29 8.84 7.27 -14.63
CA LYS A 29 9.49 6.93 -13.36
C LYS A 29 8.66 7.48 -12.22
N PHE A 30 8.36 6.64 -11.26
CA PHE A 30 7.64 7.01 -10.05
C PHE A 30 8.63 7.22 -8.92
N ASP A 31 8.38 8.23 -8.09
CA ASP A 31 9.10 8.39 -6.84
C ASP A 31 8.72 7.27 -5.86
N HIS A 32 9.53 7.12 -4.81
CA HIS A 32 9.27 6.13 -3.77
C HIS A 32 8.08 6.56 -2.92
N GLY A 33 7.13 5.65 -2.71
CA GLY A 33 6.00 5.97 -1.85
C GLY A 33 4.82 5.01 -1.89
N ASN A 34 3.73 5.52 -1.33
CA ASN A 34 2.44 4.85 -1.26
C ASN A 34 1.58 5.37 -2.41
N TYR A 35 1.35 4.54 -3.40
CA TYR A 35 0.56 4.90 -4.57
C TYR A 35 -0.73 4.11 -4.62
N MET A 36 -1.83 4.82 -4.83
CA MET A 36 -3.10 4.22 -5.20
C MET A 36 -3.32 4.48 -6.69
N MET A 37 -4.43 3.98 -7.23
CA MET A 37 -4.77 4.20 -8.63
C MET A 37 -4.83 5.70 -8.97
N SER A 38 -5.39 6.51 -8.07
CA SER A 38 -5.53 7.96 -8.27
C SER A 38 -4.18 8.63 -8.45
N GLU A 39 -3.22 8.30 -7.58
CA GLU A 39 -1.88 8.88 -7.60
C GLU A 39 -1.11 8.37 -8.82
N LEU A 40 -1.22 7.09 -9.19
CA LEU A 40 -0.65 6.60 -10.45
C LEU A 40 -1.21 7.34 -11.68
N ASN A 41 -2.51 7.62 -11.70
CA ASN A 41 -3.13 8.41 -12.76
C ASN A 41 -2.70 9.88 -12.72
N GLU A 42 -2.44 10.45 -11.55
CA GLU A 42 -1.88 11.79 -11.40
C GLU A 42 -0.45 11.85 -11.96
N GLU A 43 0.37 10.84 -11.70
CA GLU A 43 1.71 10.72 -12.30
C GLU A 43 1.65 10.64 -13.83
N PHE A 44 0.65 9.95 -14.39
CA PHE A 44 0.43 9.97 -15.85
C PHE A 44 0.04 11.37 -16.33
N GLN A 45 -0.87 12.05 -15.64
CA GLN A 45 -1.27 13.42 -16.00
C GLN A 45 -0.08 14.38 -15.97
N ASN A 46 0.78 14.26 -14.96
CA ASN A 46 1.99 15.07 -14.79
C ASN A 46 3.01 14.76 -15.90
N HIS A 47 3.28 13.48 -16.18
CA HIS A 47 4.22 13.06 -17.22
C HIS A 47 3.81 13.53 -18.63
N PHE A 48 2.52 13.46 -18.95
CA PHE A 48 2.01 13.88 -20.26
C PHE A 48 1.59 15.36 -20.31
N GLU A 49 1.66 16.09 -19.20
CA GLU A 49 1.23 17.49 -19.04
C GLU A 49 -0.22 17.75 -19.49
N VAL A 50 -1.11 16.75 -19.33
CA VAL A 50 -2.51 16.83 -19.75
C VAL A 50 -3.44 16.20 -18.71
N LYS A 51 -4.65 16.76 -18.56
CA LYS A 51 -5.66 16.22 -17.64
C LYS A 51 -6.20 14.84 -18.02
N LYS A 52 -6.17 14.52 -19.31
CA LYS A 52 -6.62 13.24 -19.84
C LYS A 52 -5.47 12.59 -20.60
N PRO A 53 -4.61 11.85 -19.89
CA PRO A 53 -3.44 11.23 -20.49
C PRO A 53 -3.85 10.09 -21.43
N PRO A 54 -2.98 9.74 -22.40
CA PRO A 54 -3.20 8.63 -23.32
C PRO A 54 -3.17 7.24 -22.65
N ILE A 55 -2.75 7.19 -21.39
CA ILE A 55 -2.70 5.98 -20.55
C ILE A 55 -3.44 6.30 -19.26
N GLU A 56 -4.47 5.51 -18.94
CA GLU A 56 -5.28 5.67 -17.73
C GLU A 56 -5.55 4.30 -17.09
N LEU A 57 -5.45 4.22 -15.77
CA LEU A 57 -5.89 3.09 -14.97
C LEU A 57 -7.32 3.32 -14.47
N ASP A 58 -8.11 2.27 -14.51
CA ASP A 58 -9.48 2.21 -13.98
C ASP A 58 -9.69 0.87 -13.26
N VAL A 59 -10.80 0.70 -12.56
CA VAL A 59 -11.13 -0.52 -11.84
C VAL A 59 -12.46 -1.08 -12.30
N HIS A 60 -12.44 -2.35 -12.69
CA HIS A 60 -13.65 -3.12 -12.85
C HIS A 60 -14.16 -3.59 -11.48
N GLN A 61 -15.02 -2.77 -10.86
CA GLN A 61 -15.49 -2.90 -9.46
C GLN A 61 -16.02 -4.30 -9.13
N ALA A 62 -16.81 -4.91 -10.01
CA ALA A 62 -17.41 -6.22 -9.76
C ALA A 62 -16.38 -7.37 -9.66
N THR A 63 -15.15 -7.16 -10.14
CA THR A 63 -14.09 -8.19 -10.10
C THR A 63 -12.85 -7.74 -9.33
N SER A 64 -12.82 -6.51 -8.82
CA SER A 64 -11.65 -5.90 -8.20
C SER A 64 -10.37 -6.01 -9.05
N ARG A 65 -10.50 -5.78 -10.35
CA ARG A 65 -9.36 -5.87 -11.30
C ARG A 65 -9.10 -4.51 -11.93
N PHE A 66 -7.83 -4.18 -12.08
CA PHE A 66 -7.44 -3.03 -12.88
C PHE A 66 -7.83 -3.20 -14.34
N VAL A 67 -8.06 -2.07 -14.98
CA VAL A 67 -8.30 -1.92 -16.40
C VAL A 67 -7.37 -0.82 -16.88
N ILE A 68 -6.57 -1.12 -17.88
CA ILE A 68 -5.80 -0.12 -18.61
C ILE A 68 -6.69 0.39 -19.73
N LYS A 69 -6.75 1.71 -19.90
CA LYS A 69 -7.30 2.38 -21.08
C LYS A 69 -6.16 3.04 -21.83
N LEU A 70 -6.12 2.84 -23.15
CA LEU A 70 -5.09 3.35 -24.03
C LEU A 70 -5.70 4.14 -25.18
N ASP A 71 -5.11 5.29 -25.48
CA ASP A 71 -5.35 5.99 -26.73
C ASP A 71 -4.70 5.26 -27.92
N THR A 72 -5.19 5.55 -29.12
CA THR A 72 -4.70 4.90 -30.33
C THR A 72 -3.21 5.16 -30.56
N GLY A 73 -2.45 4.08 -30.80
CA GLY A 73 -1.01 4.15 -31.06
C GLY A 73 -0.12 4.08 -29.82
N TYR A 74 -0.72 3.96 -28.63
CA TYR A 74 -0.03 3.67 -27.38
C TYR A 74 -0.10 2.17 -27.04
N ALA A 75 0.96 1.67 -26.42
CA ALA A 75 0.98 0.38 -25.75
C ALA A 75 1.71 0.50 -24.41
N ILE A 76 1.31 -0.27 -23.40
CA ILE A 76 2.08 -0.44 -22.18
C ILE A 76 2.96 -1.68 -22.33
N ASP A 77 4.22 -1.56 -21.93
CA ASP A 77 5.14 -2.68 -21.85
C ASP A 77 5.43 -3.01 -20.39
N PHE A 78 4.96 -4.16 -19.93
CA PHE A 78 5.25 -4.64 -18.58
C PHE A 78 6.48 -5.54 -18.51
N THR A 79 7.21 -5.75 -19.60
CA THR A 79 8.40 -6.60 -19.59
C THR A 79 9.58 -5.93 -18.87
N GLY A 80 10.27 -6.68 -18.01
CA GLY A 80 11.48 -6.24 -17.31
C GLY A 80 11.28 -5.40 -16.03
N TYR A 81 10.03 -5.02 -15.71
CA TYR A 81 9.67 -4.35 -14.45
C TYR A 81 8.47 -5.03 -13.81
N GLU A 82 8.31 -4.91 -12.48
CA GLU A 82 7.36 -5.70 -11.70
C GLU A 82 6.05 -4.96 -11.35
N LEU A 83 5.80 -3.79 -11.93
CA LEU A 83 4.57 -3.02 -11.68
C LEU A 83 3.30 -3.81 -12.04
N TYR A 84 3.38 -4.70 -13.04
CA TYR A 84 2.26 -5.57 -13.42
C TYR A 84 1.78 -6.46 -12.28
N LYS A 85 2.64 -6.84 -11.32
CA LYS A 85 2.28 -7.74 -10.21
C LYS A 85 1.25 -7.07 -9.30
N ILE A 86 1.52 -5.85 -8.85
CA ILE A 86 0.60 -5.12 -7.97
C ILE A 86 -0.67 -4.66 -8.72
N LEU A 87 -0.58 -4.46 -10.03
CA LEU A 87 -1.72 -4.12 -10.87
C LEU A 87 -2.54 -5.35 -11.33
N GLY A 88 -2.07 -6.58 -11.08
CA GLY A 88 -2.77 -7.81 -11.44
C GLY A 88 -2.75 -8.15 -12.94
N PHE A 89 -1.74 -7.72 -13.68
CA PHE A 89 -1.53 -8.05 -15.10
C PHE A 89 -0.55 -9.22 -15.26
N GLU A 90 -0.35 -9.66 -16.51
CA GLU A 90 0.73 -10.57 -16.86
C GLU A 90 1.91 -9.75 -17.39
N GLU A 91 3.11 -10.31 -17.34
CA GLU A 91 4.29 -9.69 -17.94
C GLU A 91 4.21 -9.82 -19.48
N LYS A 92 3.68 -8.79 -20.15
CA LYS A 92 3.62 -8.69 -21.61
C LYS A 92 3.32 -7.26 -22.06
N ILE A 93 3.27 -7.08 -23.37
CA ILE A 93 2.85 -5.82 -24.00
C ILE A 93 1.32 -5.80 -24.14
N TYR A 94 0.72 -4.66 -23.80
CA TYR A 94 -0.71 -4.38 -23.83
C TYR A 94 -0.96 -3.23 -24.81
N ASP A 95 -1.62 -3.50 -25.93
CA ASP A 95 -1.79 -2.56 -27.06
C ASP A 95 -3.26 -2.33 -27.45
N GLN A 96 -4.22 -2.88 -26.69
CA GLN A 96 -5.64 -2.71 -27.01
C GLN A 96 -6.22 -1.51 -26.22
N PRO A 97 -7.23 -0.81 -26.77
CA PRO A 97 -7.77 0.41 -26.16
C PRO A 97 -8.30 0.24 -24.73
N LYS A 98 -8.71 -0.97 -24.36
CA LYS A 98 -9.17 -1.29 -23.01
C LYS A 98 -8.84 -2.75 -22.68
N GLN A 99 -8.05 -2.98 -21.63
CA GLN A 99 -7.63 -4.32 -21.22
C GLN A 99 -7.73 -4.48 -19.71
N LYS A 100 -8.36 -5.58 -19.29
CA LYS A 100 -8.51 -5.91 -17.87
C LYS A 100 -7.38 -6.82 -17.41
N GLY A 101 -6.91 -6.61 -16.18
CA GLY A 101 -5.97 -7.49 -15.51
C GLY A 101 -6.47 -8.93 -15.44
N LYS A 102 -5.52 -9.87 -15.41
CA LYS A 102 -5.81 -11.30 -15.28
C LYS A 102 -6.11 -11.67 -13.83
N PHE A 103 -5.38 -11.07 -12.89
CA PHE A 103 -5.44 -11.33 -11.47
C PHE A 103 -6.18 -10.20 -10.74
N ILE A 104 -6.57 -10.47 -9.50
CA ILE A 104 -7.04 -9.42 -8.59
C ILE A 104 -5.84 -8.51 -8.33
N ALA A 105 -6.08 -7.20 -8.33
CA ALA A 105 -5.02 -6.24 -8.05
C ALA A 105 -4.64 -6.29 -6.58
N ASP A 106 -3.34 -6.18 -6.30
CA ASP A 106 -2.79 -6.21 -4.95
C ASP A 106 -1.92 -4.98 -4.70
N ILE A 107 -2.58 -3.82 -4.60
CA ILE A 107 -1.93 -2.54 -4.34
C ILE A 107 -1.44 -2.43 -2.88
N SER A 108 -2.08 -3.14 -1.95
CA SER A 108 -1.67 -3.22 -0.54
C SER A 108 -0.49 -4.17 -0.34
N LYS A 109 -0.09 -4.95 -1.36
CA LYS A 109 0.90 -6.02 -1.27
C LYS A 109 0.55 -7.06 -0.20
N GLY A 110 -0.73 -7.39 -0.08
CA GLY A 110 -1.26 -8.37 0.85
C GLY A 110 -1.35 -7.87 2.30
N ILE A 111 -1.14 -6.58 2.58
CA ILE A 111 -1.29 -6.03 3.93
C ILE A 111 -2.75 -5.65 4.15
N ASP A 112 -3.50 -6.54 4.79
CA ASP A 112 -4.92 -6.37 5.09
C ASP A 112 -5.15 -5.80 6.50
N GLU A 113 -4.28 -6.16 7.44
CA GLU A 113 -4.35 -5.75 8.85
C GLU A 113 -3.01 -5.22 9.33
N LEU A 114 -3.05 -4.26 10.25
CA LEU A 114 -1.88 -3.83 11.01
C LEU A 114 -2.02 -4.18 12.47
N PHE A 115 -0.95 -4.71 13.04
CA PHE A 115 -0.83 -4.98 14.45
C PHE A 115 0.18 -4.00 15.03
N ILE A 116 -0.26 -3.21 16.01
CA ILE A 116 0.62 -2.35 16.80
C ILE A 116 0.96 -3.10 18.07
N HIS A 117 2.25 -3.40 18.25
CA HIS A 117 2.77 -4.14 19.39
C HIS A 117 3.37 -3.21 20.44
N CYS A 118 3.24 -3.58 21.70
CA CYS A 118 3.90 -3.02 22.87
C CYS A 118 4.26 -4.17 23.84
N ASP A 119 5.54 -4.36 24.12
CA ASP A 119 6.02 -5.48 24.97
C ASP A 119 5.59 -5.40 26.45
N ARG A 120 4.83 -4.37 26.83
CA ARG A 120 4.35 -4.12 28.21
C ARG A 120 2.85 -4.24 28.40
N VAL A 121 2.08 -4.52 27.35
CA VAL A 121 0.63 -4.73 27.48
C VAL A 121 0.27 -6.20 27.46
N ARG A 122 -0.81 -6.55 28.16
CA ARG A 122 -1.49 -7.83 27.99
C ARG A 122 -2.48 -7.65 26.84
N SER A 123 -2.45 -8.53 25.84
CA SER A 123 -3.24 -8.35 24.62
C SER A 123 -4.74 -8.33 24.90
N LEU A 124 -5.44 -7.44 24.21
CA LEU A 124 -6.90 -7.38 24.19
C LEU A 124 -7.54 -8.37 23.20
N HIS A 125 -6.75 -8.93 22.27
CA HIS A 125 -7.29 -9.59 21.07
C HIS A 125 -7.17 -11.11 21.03
N ASN A 126 -6.27 -11.71 21.82
CA ASN A 126 -6.11 -13.17 21.83
C ASN A 126 -5.60 -13.65 23.20
N GLU A 127 -6.25 -14.68 23.74
CA GLU A 127 -5.72 -15.48 24.85
C GLU A 127 -4.48 -16.25 24.37
N GLY A 128 -3.31 -15.60 24.32
CA GLY A 128 -2.05 -16.28 24.00
C GLY A 128 -0.91 -15.42 23.49
N THR A 129 -1.18 -14.29 22.84
CA THR A 129 -0.15 -13.31 22.43
C THR A 129 -0.11 -12.18 23.45
N ASN A 130 1.06 -11.90 24.04
CA ASN A 130 1.24 -10.89 25.09
C ASN A 130 2.01 -9.68 24.54
N ASP A 131 1.39 -8.86 23.70
CA ASP A 131 1.95 -7.55 23.27
C ASP A 131 1.07 -6.73 22.32
N ILE A 132 -0.08 -7.21 21.83
CA ILE A 132 -0.88 -6.45 20.84
C ILE A 132 -1.67 -5.34 21.54
N LEU A 133 -1.32 -4.08 21.25
CA LEU A 133 -1.99 -2.88 21.75
C LEU A 133 -3.21 -2.51 20.89
N HIS A 134 -3.11 -2.68 19.57
CA HIS A 134 -4.18 -2.33 18.65
C HIS A 134 -4.07 -3.17 17.37
N VAL A 135 -5.23 -3.56 16.85
CA VAL A 135 -5.37 -4.14 15.51
C VAL A 135 -6.15 -3.15 14.66
N HIS A 136 -5.55 -2.68 13.58
CA HIS A 136 -6.23 -1.88 12.58
C HIS A 136 -6.62 -2.77 11.41
N THR A 137 -7.91 -3.06 11.31
CA THR A 137 -8.52 -3.60 10.09
C THR A 137 -8.95 -2.44 9.20
N HIS A 138 -8.55 -2.47 7.94
CA HIS A 138 -8.86 -1.41 7.00
C HIS A 138 -10.35 -1.45 6.60
N SER A 139 -11.17 -0.64 7.27
CA SER A 139 -12.58 -0.41 6.90
C SER A 139 -12.80 0.85 6.05
N ASN A 140 -11.74 1.65 5.84
CA ASN A 140 -11.85 2.92 5.14
C ASN A 140 -12.05 2.74 3.62
N PRO A 141 -12.73 3.70 2.96
CA PRO A 141 -12.79 3.76 1.51
C PRO A 141 -11.39 3.80 0.88
N PRO A 142 -11.25 3.34 -0.37
CA PRO A 142 -10.08 3.60 -1.21
C PRO A 142 -9.63 5.06 -1.08
N GLY A 143 -8.32 5.35 -1.05
CA GLY A 143 -7.88 6.75 -0.93
C GLY A 143 -7.50 7.22 0.47
N SER A 144 -7.93 6.51 1.51
CA SER A 144 -7.95 7.09 2.85
C SER A 144 -6.61 6.96 3.58
N ILE A 145 -6.10 8.08 4.10
CA ILE A 145 -5.08 8.06 5.15
C ILE A 145 -5.62 7.21 6.30
N ILE A 146 -4.80 6.29 6.79
CA ILE A 146 -5.14 5.51 7.97
C ILE A 146 -5.12 6.44 9.17
N LYS A 147 -6.31 6.91 9.53
CA LYS A 147 -6.54 7.74 10.69
C LYS A 147 -7.17 6.87 11.76
N ILE A 148 -6.33 6.36 12.66
CA ILE A 148 -6.78 5.69 13.88
C ILE A 148 -7.09 6.80 14.88
N THR A 149 -8.36 7.22 14.92
CA THR A 149 -8.78 8.38 15.73
C THR A 149 -9.20 8.00 17.15
N GLU A 150 -9.50 6.73 17.40
CA GLU A 150 -9.90 6.24 18.72
C GLU A 150 -9.19 4.92 19.00
N ILE A 151 -8.07 5.01 19.72
CA ILE A 151 -7.75 3.96 20.67
C ILE A 151 -8.47 4.44 21.93
N ASN A 152 -9.64 3.86 22.26
CA ASN A 152 -10.12 3.97 23.64
C ASN A 152 -9.01 3.34 24.47
N PRO A 153 -8.24 4.11 25.26
CA PRO A 153 -7.17 3.52 26.05
C PRO A 153 -7.87 2.65 27.09
N VAL A 154 -7.94 1.35 26.81
CA VAL A 154 -8.20 0.38 27.87
C VAL A 154 -6.91 0.41 28.68
N PHE A 155 -6.99 1.01 29.87
CA PHE A 155 -5.88 0.98 30.80
C PHE A 155 -5.68 -0.47 31.19
N GLU A 156 -4.61 -1.07 30.68
CA GLU A 156 -4.21 -2.43 31.02
C GLU A 156 -3.21 -2.38 32.17
N ASP A 157 -3.32 -3.38 33.05
CA ASP A 157 -2.36 -3.55 34.14
C ASP A 157 -0.97 -3.76 33.54
N VAL A 158 -0.08 -2.79 33.79
CA VAL A 158 1.33 -2.93 33.44
C VAL A 158 1.92 -4.02 34.33
N ASN A 159 2.72 -4.92 33.76
CA ASN A 159 3.46 -5.89 34.56
C ASN A 159 4.44 -5.18 35.51
N THR A 160 4.06 -5.03 36.77
CA THR A 160 4.79 -4.28 37.81
C THR A 160 5.84 -5.10 38.55
N ASN A 161 6.04 -6.38 38.21
CA ASN A 161 6.98 -7.25 38.92
C ASN A 161 8.45 -6.78 38.79
N HIS A 162 8.74 -5.91 37.81
CA HIS A 162 10.05 -5.29 37.63
C HIS A 162 9.90 -3.81 37.21
N PRO A 163 10.88 -2.95 37.53
CA PRO A 163 10.93 -1.59 36.99
C PRO A 163 10.84 -1.60 35.46
N ILE A 164 10.12 -0.63 34.89
CA ILE A 164 10.02 -0.48 33.43
C ILE A 164 11.33 0.14 32.91
N GLU A 165 12.30 -0.71 32.57
CA GLU A 165 13.58 -0.25 32.01
C GLU A 165 13.46 0.16 30.53
N ARG A 166 12.52 -0.45 29.80
CA ARG A 166 12.27 -0.17 28.39
C ARG A 166 10.85 -0.52 27.98
N ILE A 167 10.35 0.22 26.99
CA ILE A 167 9.13 -0.07 26.22
C ILE A 167 9.56 -0.24 24.77
N ARG A 168 9.17 -1.35 24.13
CA ARG A 168 9.38 -1.61 22.72
C ARG A 168 8.05 -1.58 21.99
N MET A 169 7.97 -0.73 20.98
CA MET A 169 6.86 -0.69 20.03
C MET A 169 7.32 -1.04 18.63
N HIS A 170 6.49 -1.79 17.90
CA HIS A 170 6.71 -2.12 16.50
C HIS A 170 5.36 -2.40 15.82
N ILE A 171 5.34 -2.40 14.49
CA ILE A 171 4.14 -2.61 13.69
C ILE A 171 4.39 -3.79 12.75
N THR A 172 3.43 -4.71 12.68
CA THR A 172 3.48 -5.87 11.78
C THR A 172 2.21 -5.99 10.94
N ASN A 173 2.26 -6.78 9.87
CA ASN A 173 1.07 -7.24 9.13
C ASN A 173 0.45 -8.50 9.79
N GLN A 174 -0.63 -9.02 9.20
CA GLN A 174 -1.28 -10.26 9.65
C GLN A 174 -0.39 -11.51 9.65
N ASP A 175 0.72 -11.49 8.90
CA ASP A 175 1.70 -12.58 8.84
C ASP A 175 2.89 -12.35 9.80
N ASN A 176 2.79 -11.35 10.68
CA ASN A 176 3.80 -10.96 11.67
C ASN A 176 5.12 -10.44 11.05
N GLU A 177 5.07 -9.92 9.83
CA GLU A 177 6.19 -9.27 9.15
C GLU A 177 6.24 -7.78 9.52
N ILE A 178 7.43 -7.25 9.82
CA ILE A 178 7.60 -5.84 10.19
C ILE A 178 7.22 -4.94 9.01
N ILE A 179 6.34 -3.98 9.27
CA ILE A 179 5.96 -2.96 8.29
C ILE A 179 7.06 -1.91 8.19
N ASP A 180 7.59 -1.75 6.98
CA ASP A 180 8.48 -0.65 6.63
C ASP A 180 7.65 0.61 6.37
N LEU A 181 7.86 1.62 7.22
CA LEU A 181 7.18 2.92 7.12
C LEU A 181 8.01 3.96 6.33
N ASP A 182 9.07 3.55 5.65
CA ASP A 182 9.93 4.40 4.81
C ASP A 182 10.30 5.74 5.47
N LYS A 183 10.86 5.66 6.68
CA LYS A 183 11.29 6.82 7.50
C LYS A 183 10.17 7.83 7.83
N GLN A 184 8.89 7.48 7.67
CA GLN A 184 7.81 8.33 8.11
C GLN A 184 7.89 8.61 9.62
N ARG A 185 7.46 9.82 9.99
CA ARG A 185 7.57 10.30 11.38
C ARG A 185 6.58 9.54 12.26
N MET A 186 7.11 8.75 13.17
CA MET A 186 6.35 8.10 14.24
C MET A 186 6.38 8.93 15.52
N ARG A 187 5.23 9.03 16.21
CA ARG A 187 5.13 9.61 17.56
C ARG A 187 4.34 8.66 18.44
N TYR A 188 4.94 8.32 19.57
CA TYR A 188 4.30 7.61 20.66
C TYR A 188 4.17 8.57 21.85
N THR A 189 3.01 8.57 22.50
CA THR A 189 2.76 9.36 23.71
C THR A 189 2.49 8.39 24.85
N LEU A 190 3.33 8.42 25.88
CA LEU A 190 3.08 7.72 27.13
C LEU A 190 2.32 8.66 28.06
N ILE A 191 1.17 8.21 28.54
CA ILE A 191 0.39 8.89 29.58
C ILE A 191 0.43 7.97 30.80
N LEU A 192 0.92 8.50 31.92
CA LEU A 192 0.88 7.85 33.23
C LEU A 192 -0.16 8.60 34.05
N ASP A 193 -1.14 7.87 34.57
CA ASP A 193 -2.14 8.40 35.49
C ASP A 193 -1.95 7.69 36.85
N GLU A 194 -2.11 8.42 37.94
CA GLU A 194 -1.91 7.93 39.33
C GLU A 194 -3.21 7.45 39.97
#